data_AF-A0A2M7SS94-F1
#
_entry.id   AF-A0A2M7SS94-F1
#
_cell.length_a   1.000
_cell.length_b   1.000
_cell.length_c   1.000
_cell.angle_alpha   90.00
_cell.angle_beta   90.00
_cell.angle_gamma   90.00
#
_symmetry.space_group_name_H-M   'P 1'
#
loop_
_entity.id
_entity.type
_entity.pdbx_description
1 polymer ?
#
loop_
_entity_poly.entity_id
_entity_poly.type
_entity_poly.pdbx_seq_one_letter_code
_entity_poly.pdbx_strand_id
1 'polypeptide(L)'
;ERLRQQNKDNPLFQPQVSDWRSMVDSVMIDSDYDGKVFNIRLADVPEKKNDLVEGKYVIEANKGATVAVKVMDMLGEEVLVAGEE
;
A
#
# COMPACT_ATOMS: atom_id res chain seq x y z
N GLU A 1 1.98 1.94 -20.34
CA GLU A 1 1.60 2.49 -21.67
C GLU A 1 0.47 1.75 -22.39
N ARG A 2 0.43 0.41 -22.43
CA ARG A 2 -0.60 -0.34 -23.17
C ARG A 2 -2.05 -0.08 -22.73
N LEU A 3 -2.29 0.14 -21.43
CA LEU A 3 -3.61 0.48 -20.87
C LEU A 3 -4.18 1.82 -21.39
N ARG A 4 -3.32 2.80 -21.71
CA ARG A 4 -3.77 4.10 -22.23
C ARG A 4 -4.25 4.01 -23.67
N GLN A 5 -3.74 3.06 -24.45
CA GLN A 5 -4.07 2.94 -25.86
C GLN A 5 -5.45 2.29 -26.08
N GLN A 6 -5.86 1.34 -25.23
CA GLN A 6 -7.17 0.70 -25.31
C GLN A 6 -8.34 1.63 -24.88
N ASN A 7 -8.07 2.65 -24.07
CA ASN A 7 -9.11 3.52 -23.51
C ASN A 7 -9.46 4.75 -24.37
N LYS A 8 -8.81 4.94 -25.53
CA LYS A 8 -9.11 6.07 -26.43
C LYS A 8 -10.44 5.93 -27.17
N ASP A 9 -10.94 4.71 -27.33
CA ASP A 9 -12.12 4.42 -28.15
C ASP A 9 -13.41 4.30 -27.33
N ASN A 10 -13.36 4.42 -25.99
CA ASN A 10 -14.55 4.38 -25.15
C ASN A 10 -14.40 5.25 -23.88
N PRO A 11 -14.80 6.54 -23.91
CA PRO A 11 -14.65 7.46 -22.79
C PRO A 11 -15.45 7.09 -21.52
N LEU A 12 -16.33 6.08 -21.60
CA LEU A 12 -17.06 5.53 -20.46
C LEU A 12 -16.22 4.58 -19.58
N PHE A 13 -15.06 4.11 -20.06
CA PHE A 13 -14.20 3.13 -19.37
C PHE A 13 -12.85 3.71 -18.94
N GLN A 14 -12.81 4.97 -18.52
CA GLN A 14 -11.70 5.40 -17.66
C GLN A 14 -12.03 4.93 -16.25
N PRO A 15 -11.28 3.96 -15.66
CA PRO A 15 -11.45 3.64 -14.26
C PRO A 15 -11.12 4.90 -13.45
N GLN A 16 -12.17 5.59 -13.01
CA GLN A 16 -12.09 6.68 -12.05
C GLN A 16 -11.84 6.02 -10.70
N VAL A 17 -10.57 5.71 -10.39
CA VAL A 17 -10.22 5.23 -9.06
C VAL A 17 -10.35 6.41 -8.11
N SER A 18 -11.51 6.53 -7.47
CA SER A 18 -11.83 7.60 -6.54
C SER A 18 -11.09 7.47 -5.21
N ASP A 19 -10.69 6.24 -4.85
CA ASP A 19 -9.95 5.92 -3.64
C ASP A 19 -8.89 4.86 -3.97
N TRP A 20 -7.61 5.20 -3.81
CA TRP A 20 -6.51 4.30 -4.12
C TRP A 20 -6.55 3.01 -3.29
N ARG A 21 -7.16 3.06 -2.10
CA ARG A 21 -7.26 1.93 -1.17
C ARG A 21 -8.08 0.79 -1.74
N SER A 22 -8.94 1.04 -2.73
CA SER A 22 -9.68 -0.01 -3.43
C SER A 22 -8.79 -0.90 -4.31
N MET A 23 -7.54 -0.52 -4.54
CA MET A 23 -6.55 -1.31 -5.29
C MET A 23 -5.55 -2.00 -4.37
N VAL A 24 -5.66 -1.81 -3.06
CA VAL A 24 -4.70 -2.31 -2.06
C VAL A 24 -5.29 -3.48 -1.31
N ASP A 25 -4.54 -4.58 -1.32
CA ASP A 25 -4.87 -5.80 -0.59
C ASP A 25 -4.46 -5.69 0.88
N SER A 26 -3.24 -5.20 1.15
CA SER A 26 -2.77 -5.05 2.52
C SER A 26 -1.67 -3.99 2.66
N VAL A 27 -1.56 -3.44 3.87
CA VAL A 27 -0.46 -2.57 4.28
C VAL A 27 0.21 -3.18 5.51
N MET A 28 1.53 -3.31 5.47
CA MET A 28 2.34 -3.78 6.58
C MET A 28 3.39 -2.73 6.93
N ILE A 29 3.69 -2.57 8.22
CA ILE A 29 4.61 -1.56 8.71
C ILE A 29 5.62 -2.22 9.66
N ASP A 30 6.90 -1.89 9.44
CA ASP A 30 8.01 -2.12 10.35
C ASP A 30 8.50 -0.76 10.86
N SER A 31 8.40 -0.51 12.16
CA SER A 31 8.78 0.79 12.76
C SER A 31 10.27 0.91 13.15
N ASP A 32 11.10 -0.09 12.83
CA ASP A 32 12.53 -0.12 13.16
C ASP A 32 13.29 -1.02 12.18
N TYR A 33 13.07 -0.73 10.90
CA TYR A 33 13.59 -1.52 9.80
C TYR A 33 15.10 -1.36 9.68
N ASP A 34 15.83 -2.46 9.77
CA ASP A 34 17.30 -2.49 9.73
C ASP A 34 17.88 -2.51 8.30
N GLY A 35 17.02 -2.42 7.28
CA GLY A 35 17.41 -2.52 5.86
C GLY A 35 17.63 -3.94 5.36
N LYS A 36 17.43 -4.97 6.20
CA LYS A 36 17.70 -6.37 5.87
C LYS A 36 16.44 -7.22 5.99
N VAL A 37 15.80 -7.20 7.17
CA VAL A 37 14.65 -8.04 7.48
C VAL A 37 13.46 -7.16 7.80
N PHE A 38 12.38 -7.36 7.05
CA PHE A 38 11.13 -6.65 7.29
C PHE A 38 10.35 -7.35 8.40
N ASN A 39 10.33 -6.76 9.59
CA ASN A 39 9.64 -7.28 10.76
C ASN A 39 8.27 -6.60 10.88
N ILE A 40 7.21 -7.32 10.53
CA ILE A 40 5.85 -6.80 10.59
C ILE A 40 5.51 -6.48 12.06
N ARG A 41 5.32 -5.19 12.36
CA ARG A 41 4.85 -4.70 13.67
C ARG A 41 3.38 -4.27 13.63
N LEU A 42 2.93 -3.77 12.49
CA LEU A 42 1.52 -3.52 12.21
C LEU A 42 1.18 -4.15 10.86
N ALA A 43 0.02 -4.80 10.79
CA ALA A 43 -0.56 -5.31 9.56
C ALA A 43 -2.01 -4.87 9.48
N ASP A 44 -2.36 -4.26 8.36
CA ASP A 44 -3.72 -3.91 7.99
C ASP A 44 -4.12 -4.76 6.78
N VAL A 45 -5.01 -5.72 7.03
CA VAL A 45 -5.54 -6.66 6.06
C VAL A 45 -7.07 -6.62 6.21
N PRO A 46 -7.81 -6.13 5.20
CA PRO A 46 -9.27 -6.08 5.26
C PRO A 46 -9.89 -7.46 5.48
N GLU A 47 -10.78 -7.60 6.46
CA GLU A 47 -11.40 -8.89 6.79
C GLU A 47 -12.48 -9.32 5.79
N LYS A 48 -13.15 -8.35 5.16
CA LYS A 48 -14.23 -8.59 4.20
C LYS A 48 -13.89 -8.00 2.84
N LYS A 49 -14.48 -8.58 1.79
CA LYS A 49 -14.28 -8.19 0.39
C LYS A 49 -14.48 -6.69 0.09
N ASN A 50 -15.33 -6.01 0.85
CA ASN A 50 -15.65 -4.59 0.63
C ASN A 50 -14.98 -3.67 1.65
N ASP A 51 -14.22 -4.22 2.60
CA ASP A 51 -13.47 -3.42 3.55
C ASP A 51 -12.21 -2.90 2.83
N LEU A 52 -11.74 -1.74 3.27
CA LEU A 52 -10.55 -1.10 2.74
C LEU A 52 -9.54 -0.98 3.88
N VAL A 53 -8.26 -0.93 3.51
CA VAL A 53 -7.22 -0.52 4.45
C VAL A 53 -7.52 0.88 5.02
N GLU A 54 -6.98 1.17 6.19
CA GLU A 54 -7.11 2.46 6.88
C GLU A 54 -6.45 3.57 6.05
N GLY A 55 -5.26 3.30 5.52
CA GLY A 55 -4.49 4.21 4.65
C GLY A 55 -3.84 5.40 5.37
N LYS A 56 -4.04 5.51 6.69
CA LYS A 56 -3.32 6.42 7.59
C LYS A 56 -3.11 5.71 8.91
N TYR A 57 -1.87 5.65 9.35
CA TYR A 57 -1.48 4.87 10.52
C TYR A 57 -0.74 5.74 11.52
N VAL A 58 -1.00 5.51 12.79
CA VAL A 58 -0.21 6.06 13.89
C VAL A 58 0.58 4.89 14.48
N ILE A 59 1.90 5.03 14.48
CA ILE A 59 2.80 3.99 14.98
C ILE A 59 3.77 4.61 15.97
N GLU A 60 4.21 3.81 16.94
CA GLU A 60 5.33 4.16 17.80
C GLU A 60 6.64 3.76 17.10
N ALA A 61 7.54 4.72 16.97
CA ALA A 61 8.89 4.54 16.44
C ALA A 61 9.90 5.19 17.38
N ASN A 62 11.11 4.64 17.41
CA ASN A 62 12.20 5.23 18.17
C ASN A 62 12.80 6.42 17.41
N LYS A 63 13.35 7.35 18.19
CA LYS A 63 14.38 8.33 17.83
C LYS A 63 15.22 7.99 16.58
N GLY A 64 14.86 8.43 15.37
CA GLY A 64 15.69 8.23 14.17
C GLY A 64 15.75 6.77 13.69
N ALA A 65 14.76 5.98 14.07
CA ALA A 65 14.53 4.68 13.47
C ALA A 65 14.03 4.84 12.03
N THR A 66 14.38 3.87 11.19
CA THR A 66 13.83 3.77 9.85
C THR A 66 12.48 3.09 9.92
N VAL A 67 11.44 3.75 9.46
CA VAL A 67 10.12 3.15 9.26
C VAL A 67 10.03 2.64 7.83
N ALA A 68 9.69 1.36 7.67
CA ALA A 68 9.40 0.77 6.38
C ALA A 68 7.92 0.41 6.27
N VAL A 69 7.34 0.71 5.11
CA VAL A 69 5.95 0.39 4.76
C VAL A 69 5.97 -0.49 3.53
N LYS A 70 5.35 -1.66 3.64
CA LYS A 70 5.08 -2.57 2.53
C LYS A 70 3.61 -2.48 2.16
N VAL A 71 3.33 -2.26 0.88
CA VAL A 71 1.98 -2.26 0.33
C VAL A 71 1.87 -3.40 -0.67
N MET A 72 0.85 -4.24 -0.51
CA MET A 72 0.47 -5.29 -1.46
C MET A 72 -0.78 -4.83 -2.21
N ASP A 73 -0.79 -4.97 -3.53
CA ASP A 73 -1.98 -4.72 -4.33
C ASP A 73 -2.82 -5.99 -4.52
N MET A 74 -4.03 -5.83 -5.08
CA MET A 74 -4.96 -6.93 -5.34
C MET A 74 -4.47 -7.96 -6.39
N LEU A 75 -3.40 -7.65 -7.12
CA LEU A 75 -2.75 -8.54 -8.09
C LEU A 75 -1.53 -9.26 -7.49
N GLY A 76 -1.20 -8.98 -6.23
CA GLY A 76 -0.05 -9.53 -5.52
C GLY A 76 1.27 -8.83 -5.82
N GLU A 77 1.25 -7.67 -6.49
CA GLU A 77 2.44 -6.83 -6.64
C GLU A 77 2.74 -6.15 -5.29
N GLU A 78 4.03 -6.03 -4.97
CA GLU A 78 4.47 -5.39 -3.74
C GLU A 78 5.34 -4.17 -4.00
N VAL A 79 5.20 -3.17 -3.13
CA VAL A 79 6.12 -2.03 -3.03
C VAL A 79 6.54 -1.89 -1.57
N LEU A 80 7.85 -1.74 -1.36
CA LEU A 80 8.45 -1.42 -0.07
C LEU A 80 9.07 -0.02 -0.14
N VAL A 81 8.68 0.85 0.77
CA VAL A 81 9.25 2.20 0.94
C VAL A 81 9.76 2.33 2.36
N ALA A 82 10.96 2.88 2.53
CA ALA A 82 11.55 3.14 3.83
C ALA A 82 11.95 4.61 3.97
N GLY A 83 11.78 5.18 5.17
CA GLY A 83 12.17 6.55 5.50
C GLY A 83 12.53 6.68 6.97
N GLU A 84 13.43 7.61 7.28
CA GLU A 84 13.82 7.93 8.66
C GLU A 84 12.83 8.94 9.27
N GLU A 85 12.58 8.83 10.58
CA GLU A 85 11.85 9.84 11.36
C GLU A 85 12.65 11.15 11.53
#